data_AF-A0A0W0ZG71-F1
#
_entry.id   AF-A0A0W0ZG71-F1
#
_cell.length_a   1.000
_cell.length_b   1.000
_cell.length_c   1.000
_cell.angle_alpha   90.00
_cell.angle_beta   90.00
_cell.angle_gamma   90.00
#
_symmetry.space_group_name_H-M   'P 1'
#
loop_
_entity.id
_entity.type
_entity.pdbx_description
1 polymer ?
#
loop_
_entity_poly.entity_id
_entity_poly.type
_entity_poly.pdbx_seq_one_letter_code
_entity_poly.pdbx_strand_id
1 'polypeptide(L)'
;MIDLHCHSNFSDGMLSPKELIHKAQSQKITCLSLTDHDTVTGYPELLDAAAATSIKIINGIELSARWKKHELHILGYQINHTASLLELIERQNLSRIERAQQIGTALDLLGISDAYLKACDLAGHKRVGRPHFAQVLVNEGMVKDLAAAFKRFLGRGKSAYVPTPWVSIQEAVQGIIAAGGQAVIAHPLKYGLTRSKLHELINEFKEAGGAGIEVVSGEMTVTEINEMAATCLRFHLLASSGSDYHGNIASRVNLGSQKQLPINCTPIWHEWNI
;
A
#
# COMPACT_ATOMS: atom_id res chain seq x y z
N MET A 1 18.99 -5.74 -6.00
CA MET A 1 18.13 -4.70 -5.39
C MET A 1 16.86 -5.38 -4.92
N ILE A 2 16.36 -5.08 -3.72
CA ILE A 2 15.15 -5.69 -3.15
C ILE A 2 14.08 -4.59 -3.03
N ASP A 3 12.90 -4.82 -3.59
CA ASP A 3 11.76 -3.91 -3.51
C ASP A 3 10.53 -4.68 -3.02
N LEU A 4 10.12 -4.43 -1.78
CA LEU A 4 9.01 -5.16 -1.16
C LEU A 4 7.69 -4.40 -1.17
N HIS A 5 7.59 -3.27 -1.89
CA HIS A 5 6.37 -2.49 -1.90
C HIS A 5 6.14 -1.86 -3.27
N CYS A 6 5.25 -2.46 -4.06
CA CYS A 6 4.79 -1.91 -5.31
C CYS A 6 3.36 -2.36 -5.64
N HIS A 7 2.73 -1.62 -6.55
CA HIS A 7 1.33 -1.74 -6.92
C HIS A 7 1.18 -1.94 -8.42
N SER A 8 0.19 -2.75 -8.78
CA SER A 8 -0.25 -3.04 -10.13
C SER A 8 -1.64 -2.46 -10.39
N ASN A 9 -2.12 -2.63 -11.63
CA ASN A 9 -3.47 -2.27 -12.04
C ASN A 9 -4.57 -3.16 -11.42
N PHE A 10 -4.25 -4.11 -10.55
CA PHE A 10 -5.24 -4.84 -9.76
C PHE A 10 -5.72 -4.06 -8.52
N SER A 11 -5.01 -2.98 -8.13
CA SER A 11 -5.46 -1.97 -7.15
C SER A 11 -5.50 -0.55 -7.72
N ASP A 12 -4.37 0.16 -7.74
CA ASP A 12 -4.25 1.57 -8.12
C ASP A 12 -2.87 1.91 -8.72
N GLY A 13 -2.08 0.88 -9.04
CA GLY A 13 -0.91 1.00 -9.88
C GLY A 13 -1.28 1.13 -11.36
N MET A 14 -0.38 1.73 -12.15
CA MET A 14 -0.59 1.91 -13.59
C MET A 14 -0.17 0.70 -14.43
N LEU A 15 0.77 -0.11 -13.94
CA LEU A 15 1.37 -1.20 -14.70
C LEU A 15 0.68 -2.53 -14.39
N SER A 16 0.57 -3.40 -15.39
CA SER A 16 0.19 -4.79 -15.14
C SER A 16 1.29 -5.53 -14.37
N PRO A 17 0.99 -6.64 -13.67
CA PRO A 17 2.00 -7.50 -13.06
C PRO A 17 3.11 -7.91 -14.04
N LYS A 18 2.77 -8.22 -15.30
CA LYS A 18 3.77 -8.51 -16.35
C LYS A 18 4.69 -7.33 -16.64
N GLU A 19 4.13 -6.14 -16.78
CA GLU A 19 4.91 -4.92 -17.03
C GLU A 19 5.80 -4.56 -15.84
N LEU A 20 5.35 -4.82 -14.60
CA LEU A 20 6.17 -4.68 -13.39
C LEU A 20 7.38 -5.61 -13.42
N ILE A 21 7.23 -6.87 -13.82
CA ILE A 21 8.36 -7.81 -13.96
C ILE A 21 9.36 -7.33 -15.00
N HIS A 22 8.91 -6.93 -16.19
CA HIS A 22 9.80 -6.38 -17.22
C HIS A 22 10.58 -5.16 -16.71
N LYS A 23 9.87 -4.26 -16.01
CA LYS A 23 10.50 -3.08 -15.40
C LYS A 23 11.51 -3.48 -14.33
N ALA A 24 11.16 -4.43 -13.47
CA ALA A 24 12.04 -4.94 -12.42
C ALA A 24 13.35 -5.54 -13.00
N GLN A 25 13.27 -6.28 -14.10
CA GLN A 25 14.46 -6.76 -14.82
C GLN A 25 15.33 -5.61 -15.33
N SER A 26 14.71 -4.58 -15.95
CA SER A 26 15.45 -3.40 -16.44
C SER A 26 16.17 -2.64 -15.32
N GLN A 27 15.62 -2.69 -14.10
CA GLN A 27 16.17 -2.05 -12.89
C GLN A 27 17.09 -2.99 -12.09
N LYS A 28 17.36 -4.22 -12.58
CA LYS A 28 18.20 -5.24 -11.90
C LYS A 28 17.71 -5.54 -10.47
N ILE A 29 16.39 -5.55 -10.29
CA ILE A 29 15.74 -6.00 -9.06
C ILE A 29 15.91 -7.52 -8.98
N THR A 30 16.30 -8.01 -7.81
CA THR A 30 16.56 -9.43 -7.54
C THR A 30 15.45 -10.05 -6.71
N CYS A 31 14.71 -9.25 -5.94
CA CYS A 31 13.58 -9.69 -5.15
C CYS A 31 12.48 -8.62 -5.19
N LEU A 32 11.24 -9.04 -5.47
CA LEU A 32 10.08 -8.18 -5.63
C LEU A 32 8.89 -8.74 -4.81
N SER A 33 8.14 -7.87 -4.13
CA SER A 33 6.83 -8.20 -3.56
C SER A 33 5.77 -7.31 -4.19
N LEU A 34 4.74 -7.92 -4.77
CA LEU A 34 3.54 -7.19 -5.20
C LEU A 34 2.63 -7.01 -3.98
N THR A 35 2.26 -5.79 -3.66
CA THR A 35 1.53 -5.48 -2.42
C THR A 35 0.30 -4.66 -2.72
N ASP A 36 -0.47 -5.09 -3.72
CA ASP A 36 -1.71 -4.40 -4.10
C ASP A 36 -2.64 -4.19 -2.90
N HIS A 37 -3.33 -3.05 -2.91
CA HIS A 37 -4.27 -2.71 -1.85
C HIS A 37 -5.44 -3.69 -1.76
N ASP A 38 -5.55 -4.36 -0.62
CA ASP A 38 -6.65 -5.27 -0.26
C ASP A 38 -6.93 -6.33 -1.33
N THR A 39 -5.92 -6.80 -2.07
CA THR A 39 -6.11 -7.87 -3.05
C THR A 39 -4.83 -8.66 -3.32
N VAL A 40 -5.01 -9.92 -3.71
CA VAL A 40 -3.94 -10.80 -4.20
C VAL A 40 -4.22 -11.27 -5.63
N THR A 41 -5.14 -10.61 -6.34
CA THR A 41 -5.65 -11.08 -7.64
C THR A 41 -4.63 -10.97 -8.77
N GLY A 42 -3.61 -10.11 -8.63
CA GLY A 42 -2.51 -9.98 -9.61
C GLY A 42 -1.46 -11.10 -9.54
N TYR A 43 -1.46 -11.94 -8.51
CA TYR A 43 -0.42 -12.96 -8.30
C TYR A 43 -0.27 -13.99 -9.42
N PRO A 44 -1.35 -14.57 -9.98
CA PRO A 44 -1.22 -15.51 -11.08
C PRO A 44 -0.46 -14.94 -12.28
N GLU A 45 -0.78 -13.70 -12.68
CA GLU A 45 -0.07 -13.00 -13.78
C GLU A 45 1.37 -12.66 -13.40
N LEU A 46 1.60 -12.21 -12.16
CA LEU A 46 2.94 -11.88 -11.66
C LEU A 46 3.87 -13.11 -11.71
N LEU A 47 3.39 -14.25 -11.21
CA LEU A 47 4.16 -15.49 -11.14
C LEU A 47 4.45 -16.06 -12.53
N ASP A 48 3.49 -16.02 -13.45
CA ASP A 48 3.69 -16.41 -14.84
C ASP A 48 4.75 -15.54 -15.53
N ALA A 49 4.66 -14.22 -15.38
CA ALA A 49 5.64 -13.30 -15.94
C ALA A 49 7.04 -13.46 -15.32
N ALA A 50 7.12 -13.77 -14.02
CA ALA A 50 8.38 -13.96 -13.31
C ALA A 50 9.06 -15.32 -13.61
N ALA A 51 8.32 -16.32 -14.11
CA ALA A 51 8.81 -17.69 -14.29
C ALA A 51 10.04 -17.80 -15.19
N ALA A 52 10.18 -16.92 -16.19
CA ALA A 52 11.33 -16.86 -17.10
C ALA A 52 12.45 -15.94 -16.61
N THR A 53 12.41 -15.48 -15.36
CA THR A 53 13.34 -14.51 -14.79
C THR A 53 14.04 -15.07 -13.56
N SER A 54 15.14 -14.45 -13.15
CA SER A 54 15.81 -14.75 -11.88
C SER A 54 15.26 -13.93 -10.71
N ILE A 55 14.14 -13.21 -10.89
CA ILE A 55 13.57 -12.35 -9.85
C ILE A 55 12.83 -13.23 -8.85
N LYS A 56 13.25 -13.18 -7.60
CA LYS A 56 12.54 -13.84 -6.51
C LYS A 56 11.25 -13.08 -6.22
N ILE A 57 10.11 -13.77 -6.30
CA ILE A 57 8.82 -13.21 -5.91
C ILE A 57 8.52 -13.56 -4.45
N ILE A 58 8.13 -12.56 -3.67
CA ILE A 58 7.60 -12.71 -2.32
C ILE A 58 6.11 -12.44 -2.39
N ASN A 59 5.31 -13.39 -1.90
CA ASN A 59 3.88 -13.17 -1.77
C ASN A 59 3.60 -12.14 -0.70
N GLY A 60 2.82 -11.12 -1.03
CA GLY A 60 2.51 -10.01 -0.19
C GLY A 60 1.20 -9.32 -0.56
N ILE A 61 0.82 -8.38 0.28
CA ILE A 61 -0.43 -7.63 0.21
C ILE A 61 -0.27 -6.35 1.02
N GLU A 62 -0.97 -5.28 0.66
CA GLU A 62 -1.14 -4.12 1.53
C GLU A 62 -2.59 -4.04 2.00
N LEU A 63 -2.84 -4.40 3.26
CA LEU A 63 -4.18 -4.30 3.86
C LEU A 63 -4.44 -2.87 4.35
N SER A 64 -5.56 -2.29 3.92
CA SER A 64 -6.07 -1.05 4.50
C SER A 64 -6.55 -1.33 5.92
N ALA A 65 -6.07 -0.58 6.90
CA ALA A 65 -6.44 -0.76 8.29
C ALA A 65 -6.78 0.57 8.96
N ARG A 66 -7.44 0.46 10.11
CA ARG A 66 -7.78 1.58 10.95
C ARG A 66 -7.12 1.45 12.32
N TRP A 67 -6.57 2.57 12.76
CA TRP A 67 -6.08 2.75 14.11
C TRP A 67 -6.70 3.99 14.73
N LYS A 68 -7.63 3.77 15.65
CA LYS A 68 -8.43 4.85 16.25
C LYS A 68 -9.11 5.65 15.13
N LYS A 69 -8.77 6.93 14.98
CA LYS A 69 -9.29 7.77 13.89
C LYS A 69 -8.45 7.73 12.61
N HIS A 70 -7.26 7.14 12.63
CA HIS A 70 -6.31 7.14 11.51
C HIS A 70 -6.57 5.97 10.56
N GLU A 71 -6.47 6.26 9.26
CA GLU A 71 -6.36 5.26 8.21
C GLU A 71 -4.87 5.02 7.99
N LEU A 72 -4.45 3.75 7.98
CA LEU A 72 -3.08 3.34 7.76
C LEU A 72 -3.05 2.03 6.99
N HIS A 73 -1.86 1.56 6.60
CA HIS A 73 -1.72 0.32 5.88
C HIS A 73 -0.75 -0.65 6.57
N ILE A 74 -1.07 -1.94 6.47
CA ILE A 74 -0.26 -3.04 6.97
C ILE A 74 0.12 -3.93 5.80
N LEU A 75 1.43 -4.02 5.53
CA LEU A 75 1.98 -4.95 4.57
C LEU A 75 2.03 -6.36 5.17
N GLY A 76 1.69 -7.36 4.38
CA GLY A 76 1.96 -8.76 4.69
C GLY A 76 3.00 -9.30 3.71
N TYR A 77 3.96 -10.08 4.19
CA TYR A 77 4.94 -10.78 3.36
C TYR A 77 4.95 -12.29 3.65
N GLN A 78 5.37 -13.07 2.66
CA GLN A 78 5.35 -14.54 2.69
C GLN A 78 3.95 -15.12 3.01
N ILE A 79 2.90 -14.45 2.55
CA ILE A 79 1.53 -14.90 2.79
C ILE A 79 1.15 -16.10 1.91
N ASN A 80 0.36 -16.99 2.47
CA ASN A 80 -0.38 -18.01 1.72
C ASN A 80 -1.82 -17.53 1.49
N HIS A 81 -2.40 -17.88 0.33
CA HIS A 81 -3.78 -17.52 0.01
C HIS A 81 -4.77 -18.47 0.71
N THR A 82 -4.84 -18.39 2.04
CA THR A 82 -5.75 -19.20 2.87
C THR A 82 -7.20 -18.70 2.74
N ALA A 83 -8.17 -19.58 3.01
CA ALA A 83 -9.59 -19.20 2.98
C ALA A 83 -9.91 -18.02 3.90
N SER A 84 -9.30 -17.96 5.10
CA SER A 84 -9.50 -16.88 6.06
C SER A 84 -8.95 -15.53 5.58
N LEU A 85 -7.79 -15.52 4.92
CA LEU A 85 -7.25 -14.30 4.31
C LEU A 85 -8.13 -13.81 3.16
N LEU A 86 -8.59 -14.73 2.31
CA LEU A 86 -9.47 -14.41 1.18
C LEU A 86 -10.82 -13.85 1.64
N GLU A 87 -11.39 -14.37 2.74
CA GLU A 87 -12.61 -13.83 3.35
C GLU A 87 -12.39 -12.42 3.91
N LEU A 88 -11.25 -12.17 4.58
CA LEU A 88 -10.89 -10.84 5.05
C LEU A 88 -10.75 -9.84 3.89
N ILE A 89 -10.08 -10.26 2.81
CA ILE A 89 -9.93 -9.49 1.57
C ILE A 89 -11.30 -9.16 0.96
N GLU A 90 -12.22 -10.13 0.91
CA GLU A 90 -13.54 -9.90 0.33
C GLU A 90 -14.34 -8.88 1.14
N ARG A 91 -14.29 -8.96 2.47
CA ARG A 91 -14.94 -7.97 3.34
C ARG A 91 -14.37 -6.56 3.16
N GLN A 92 -13.05 -6.45 2.97
CA GLN A 92 -12.39 -5.18 2.63
C GLN A 92 -12.83 -4.66 1.26
N ASN A 93 -12.96 -5.53 0.27
CA ASN A 93 -13.43 -5.16 -1.07
C ASN A 93 -14.87 -4.63 -1.05
N LEU A 94 -15.77 -5.27 -0.30
CA LEU A 94 -17.14 -4.78 -0.11
C LEU A 94 -17.16 -3.38 0.51
N SER A 95 -16.36 -3.17 1.56
CA SER A 95 -16.23 -1.88 2.24
C SER A 95 -15.67 -0.80 1.31
N ARG A 96 -14.72 -1.17 0.43
CA ARG A 96 -14.12 -0.29 -0.57
C ARG A 96 -15.12 0.11 -1.65
N ILE A 97 -15.92 -0.83 -2.16
CA ILE A 97 -16.95 -0.57 -3.17
C ILE A 97 -18.03 0.35 -2.60
N GLU A 98 -18.53 0.05 -1.40
CA GLU A 98 -19.54 0.89 -0.74
C GLU A 98 -19.04 2.32 -0.55
N ARG A 99 -17.81 2.47 -0.05
CA ARG A 99 -17.18 3.78 0.11
C ARG A 99 -17.01 4.50 -1.23
N ALA A 100 -16.59 3.80 -2.28
CA ALA A 100 -16.43 4.40 -3.60
C ALA A 100 -17.76 4.94 -4.15
N GLN A 101 -18.86 4.20 -3.98
CA GLN A 101 -20.19 4.68 -4.33
C GLN A 101 -20.58 5.94 -3.54
N GLN A 102 -20.31 5.97 -2.23
CA GLN A 102 -20.57 7.15 -1.40
C GLN A 102 -19.73 8.37 -1.83
N ILE A 103 -18.46 8.18 -2.22
CA ILE A 103 -17.64 9.26 -2.81
C ILE A 103 -18.27 9.73 -4.13
N GLY A 104 -18.74 8.81 -4.96
CA GLY A 104 -19.47 9.12 -6.19
C GLY A 104 -20.67 10.03 -5.94
N THR A 105 -21.54 9.67 -4.98
CA THR A 105 -22.68 10.50 -4.57
C THR A 105 -22.25 11.88 -4.06
N ALA A 106 -21.19 11.95 -3.26
CA ALA A 106 -20.68 13.21 -2.75
C ALA A 106 -20.14 14.13 -3.86
N LEU A 107 -19.53 13.56 -4.91
CA LEU A 107 -19.04 14.31 -6.06
C LEU A 107 -20.15 14.72 -7.03
N ASP A 108 -21.23 13.94 -7.12
CA ASP A 108 -22.41 14.31 -7.92
C ASP A 108 -23.07 15.59 -7.38
N LEU A 109 -23.17 15.72 -6.05
CA LEU A 109 -23.61 16.96 -5.38
C LEU A 109 -22.70 18.18 -5.65
N LEU A 110 -21.48 17.94 -6.17
CA LEU A 110 -20.51 18.97 -6.54
C LEU A 110 -20.43 19.19 -8.06
N GLY A 111 -21.37 18.62 -8.82
CA GLY A 111 -21.49 18.79 -10.26
C GLY A 111 -20.72 17.76 -11.09
N ILE A 112 -20.24 16.66 -10.49
CA ILE A 112 -19.53 15.59 -11.21
C ILE A 112 -20.40 14.34 -11.25
N SER A 113 -21.27 14.26 -12.25
CA SER A 113 -22.14 13.10 -12.43
C SER A 113 -21.35 11.85 -12.79
N ASP A 114 -21.86 10.71 -12.32
CA ASP A 114 -21.32 9.37 -12.53
C ASP A 114 -19.85 9.21 -12.13
N ALA A 115 -19.37 9.99 -11.15
CA ALA A 115 -17.97 9.97 -10.73
C ALA A 115 -17.47 8.56 -10.33
N TYR A 116 -18.33 7.73 -9.72
CA TYR A 116 -17.98 6.35 -9.40
C TYR A 116 -17.76 5.49 -10.66
N LEU A 117 -18.64 5.61 -11.66
CA LEU A 117 -18.51 4.85 -12.92
C LEU A 117 -17.27 5.30 -13.69
N LYS A 118 -17.03 6.62 -13.80
CA LYS A 118 -15.82 7.17 -14.40
C LYS A 118 -14.55 6.67 -13.71
N ALA A 119 -14.55 6.59 -12.38
CA ALA A 119 -13.44 6.02 -11.63
C ALA A 119 -13.26 4.52 -11.93
N CYS A 120 -14.35 3.75 -12.03
CA CYS A 120 -14.29 2.32 -12.39
C CYS A 120 -13.73 2.11 -13.80
N ASP A 121 -14.13 2.95 -14.76
CA ASP A 121 -13.63 2.89 -16.14
C ASP A 121 -12.13 3.16 -16.20
N LEU A 122 -11.63 4.13 -15.43
CA LEU A 122 -10.20 4.41 -15.33
C LEU A 122 -9.42 3.25 -14.72
N ALA A 123 -9.99 2.56 -13.72
CA ALA A 123 -9.33 1.46 -13.02
C ALA A 123 -9.48 0.11 -13.72
N GLY A 124 -10.50 -0.06 -14.57
CA GLY A 124 -10.90 -1.35 -15.13
C GLY A 124 -11.59 -2.29 -14.13
N HIS A 125 -11.94 -1.82 -12.93
CA HIS A 125 -12.58 -2.63 -11.89
C HIS A 125 -13.40 -1.79 -10.90
N LYS A 126 -14.27 -2.44 -10.12
CA LYS A 126 -15.19 -1.77 -9.17
C LYS A 126 -14.55 -1.31 -7.85
N ARG A 127 -13.38 -1.84 -7.49
CA ARG A 127 -12.70 -1.61 -6.20
C ARG A 127 -11.89 -0.32 -6.17
N VAL A 128 -12.46 0.78 -6.67
CA VAL A 128 -11.69 2.02 -6.89
C VAL A 128 -11.35 2.75 -5.61
N GLY A 129 -10.08 3.13 -5.45
CA GLY A 129 -9.61 4.03 -4.40
C GLY A 129 -9.76 5.52 -4.73
N ARG A 130 -9.47 6.37 -3.74
CA ARG A 130 -9.41 7.84 -3.90
C ARG A 130 -8.48 8.32 -5.03
N PRO A 131 -7.33 7.67 -5.34
CA PRO A 131 -6.50 8.09 -6.46
C PRO A 131 -7.24 8.12 -7.81
N HIS A 132 -8.14 7.16 -8.06
CA HIS A 132 -8.97 7.16 -9.28
C HIS A 132 -9.93 8.35 -9.31
N PHE A 133 -10.59 8.66 -8.19
CA PHE A 133 -11.42 9.86 -8.09
C PHE A 133 -10.62 11.16 -8.22
N ALA A 134 -9.37 11.18 -7.74
CA ALA A 134 -8.47 12.31 -7.94
C ALA A 134 -8.17 12.50 -9.44
N GLN A 135 -7.98 11.41 -10.17
CA GLN A 135 -7.83 11.45 -11.63
C GLN A 135 -9.11 11.90 -12.34
N VAL A 136 -10.30 11.44 -11.90
CA VAL A 136 -11.58 11.96 -12.41
C VAL A 136 -11.67 13.47 -12.20
N LEU A 137 -11.37 13.97 -11.01
CA LEU A 137 -11.38 15.42 -10.71
C LEU A 137 -10.42 16.23 -11.60
N VAL A 138 -9.28 15.66 -11.98
CA VAL A 138 -8.35 16.27 -12.93
C VAL A 138 -8.93 16.26 -14.34
N ASN A 139 -9.45 15.12 -14.80
CA ASN A 139 -10.03 14.97 -16.14
C ASN A 139 -11.25 15.87 -16.36
N GLU A 140 -12.05 16.10 -15.32
CA GLU A 140 -13.20 17.01 -15.30
C GLU A 140 -12.80 18.50 -15.16
N GLY A 141 -11.50 18.81 -15.09
CA GLY A 141 -11.00 20.19 -14.98
C GLY A 141 -11.25 20.86 -13.63
N MET A 142 -11.69 20.12 -12.62
CA MET A 142 -12.00 20.67 -11.28
C MET A 142 -10.74 21.04 -10.49
N VAL A 143 -9.63 20.35 -10.77
CA VAL A 143 -8.31 20.59 -10.18
C VAL A 143 -7.21 20.38 -11.22
N LYS A 144 -6.03 20.96 -10.96
CA LYS A 144 -4.87 20.87 -11.87
C LYS A 144 -4.07 19.56 -11.75
N ASP A 145 -4.12 18.91 -10.59
CA ASP A 145 -3.31 17.73 -10.26
C ASP A 145 -3.95 16.91 -9.12
N LEU A 146 -3.44 15.69 -8.91
CA LEU A 146 -3.93 14.76 -7.89
C LEU A 146 -3.82 15.37 -6.47
N ALA A 147 -2.72 16.07 -6.18
CA ALA A 147 -2.49 16.68 -4.87
C ALA A 147 -3.56 17.74 -4.55
N ALA A 148 -3.96 18.54 -5.53
CA ALA A 148 -5.05 19.50 -5.41
C ALA A 148 -6.40 18.80 -5.21
N ALA A 149 -6.65 17.65 -5.84
CA ALA A 149 -7.84 16.83 -5.59
C ALA A 149 -7.93 16.38 -4.12
N PHE A 150 -6.86 15.83 -3.56
CA PHE A 150 -6.83 15.45 -2.13
C PHE A 150 -6.99 16.66 -1.21
N LYS A 151 -6.32 17.78 -1.51
CA LYS A 151 -6.40 18.99 -0.69
C LYS A 151 -7.81 19.61 -0.67
N ARG A 152 -8.54 19.55 -1.79
CA ARG A 152 -9.84 20.22 -1.95
C ARG A 152 -11.04 19.33 -1.67
N PHE A 153 -11.00 18.07 -2.08
CA PHE A 153 -12.20 17.21 -2.14
C PHE A 153 -12.08 15.91 -1.34
N LEU A 154 -10.96 15.19 -1.46
CA LEU A 154 -10.89 13.78 -1.02
C LEU A 154 -10.17 13.58 0.33
N GLY A 155 -9.46 14.59 0.83
CA GLY A 155 -8.76 14.55 2.11
C GLY A 155 -9.70 14.60 3.31
N ARG A 156 -9.22 14.19 4.48
CA ARG A 156 -10.05 14.17 5.70
C ARG A 156 -10.73 15.51 5.96
N GLY A 157 -12.04 15.47 6.20
CA GLY A 157 -12.86 16.67 6.46
C GLY A 157 -13.17 17.50 5.21
N LYS A 158 -12.91 16.99 4.02
CA LYS A 158 -13.29 17.61 2.74
C LYS A 158 -14.61 17.06 2.22
N SER A 159 -15.18 17.75 1.23
CA SER A 159 -16.57 17.55 0.77
C SER A 159 -16.87 16.16 0.22
N ALA A 160 -15.88 15.48 -0.34
CA ALA A 160 -16.00 14.12 -0.87
C ALA A 160 -15.18 13.09 -0.06
N TYR A 161 -14.85 13.42 1.19
CA TYR A 161 -14.23 12.45 2.10
C TYR A 161 -15.26 11.58 2.78
N VAL A 162 -15.13 10.28 2.53
CA VAL A 162 -15.94 9.24 3.15
C VAL A 162 -15.03 8.37 4.03
N PRO A 163 -15.28 8.29 5.35
CA PRO A 163 -14.58 7.35 6.22
C PRO A 163 -14.98 5.92 5.87
N THR A 164 -14.05 4.98 5.93
CA THR A 164 -14.31 3.57 5.64
C THR A 164 -14.14 2.74 6.91
N PRO A 165 -15.03 1.77 7.19
CA PRO A 165 -14.90 0.86 8.31
C PRO A 165 -13.84 -0.22 8.02
N TRP A 166 -12.61 0.20 7.71
CA TRP A 166 -11.49 -0.72 7.54
C TRP A 166 -11.28 -1.60 8.78
N VAL A 167 -10.76 -2.80 8.54
CA VAL A 167 -10.33 -3.70 9.62
C VAL A 167 -9.41 -3.00 10.62
N SER A 168 -9.48 -3.42 11.88
CA SER A 168 -8.53 -2.96 12.89
C SER A 168 -7.10 -3.42 12.56
N ILE A 169 -6.09 -2.78 13.16
CA ILE A 169 -4.71 -3.28 13.10
C ILE A 169 -4.65 -4.74 13.55
N GLN A 170 -5.33 -5.07 14.65
CA GLN A 170 -5.32 -6.41 15.22
C GLN A 170 -5.82 -7.44 14.20
N GLU A 171 -6.97 -7.18 13.57
CA GLU A 171 -7.51 -8.05 12.52
C GLU A 171 -6.55 -8.18 11.32
N ALA A 172 -5.96 -7.07 10.86
CA ALA A 172 -5.04 -7.09 9.72
C ALA A 172 -3.79 -7.93 10.01
N VAL A 173 -3.16 -7.70 11.17
CA VAL A 173 -1.97 -8.43 11.61
C VAL A 173 -2.28 -9.91 11.83
N GLN A 174 -3.37 -10.23 12.52
CA GLN A 174 -3.76 -11.61 12.77
C GLN A 174 -4.13 -12.34 11.48
N GLY A 175 -4.76 -11.65 10.51
CA GLY A 175 -5.04 -12.20 9.18
C GLY A 175 -3.76 -12.57 8.43
N ILE A 176 -2.75 -11.71 8.46
CA ILE A 176 -1.44 -11.96 7.84
C ILE A 176 -0.73 -13.14 8.53
N ILE A 177 -0.71 -13.18 9.86
CA ILE A 177 -0.08 -14.27 10.63
C ILE A 177 -0.80 -15.60 10.38
N ALA A 178 -2.13 -15.61 10.34
CA ALA A 178 -2.92 -16.80 10.04
C ALA A 178 -2.68 -17.32 8.61
N ALA A 179 -2.25 -16.44 7.69
CA ALA A 179 -1.78 -16.81 6.36
C ALA A 179 -0.32 -17.30 6.32
N GLY A 180 0.36 -17.39 7.48
CA GLY A 180 1.77 -17.78 7.60
C GLY A 180 2.76 -16.66 7.30
N GLY A 181 2.28 -15.43 7.13
CA GLY A 181 3.11 -14.28 6.75
C GLY A 181 3.63 -13.46 7.92
N GLN A 182 4.41 -12.43 7.59
CA GLN A 182 4.93 -11.44 8.52
C GLN A 182 4.30 -10.08 8.24
N ALA A 183 3.71 -9.47 9.28
CA ALA A 183 3.08 -8.15 9.17
C ALA A 183 4.11 -7.02 9.36
N VAL A 184 3.95 -5.94 8.59
CA VAL A 184 4.83 -4.76 8.56
C VAL A 184 4.01 -3.48 8.48
N ILE A 185 4.31 -2.47 9.31
CA ILE A 185 3.71 -1.14 9.16
C ILE A 185 4.28 -0.47 7.89
N ALA A 186 3.40 -0.10 6.96
CA ALA A 186 3.77 0.59 5.73
C ALA A 186 3.99 2.10 5.98
N HIS A 187 4.93 2.71 5.25
CA HIS A 187 5.19 4.16 5.11
C HIS A 187 4.74 5.04 6.29
N PRO A 188 5.22 4.78 7.53
CA PRO A 188 4.67 5.35 8.76
C PRO A 188 4.64 6.88 8.82
N LEU A 189 5.56 7.55 8.11
CA LEU A 189 5.63 9.01 8.07
C LEU A 189 4.48 9.65 7.27
N LYS A 190 3.83 8.91 6.36
CA LYS A 190 2.68 9.41 5.59
C LYS A 190 1.43 9.65 6.43
N TYR A 191 1.36 9.08 7.64
CA TYR A 191 0.19 9.18 8.51
C TYR A 191 0.11 10.51 9.30
N GLY A 192 1.17 11.32 9.29
CA GLY A 192 1.21 12.60 10.01
C GLY A 192 1.06 12.44 11.52
N LEU A 193 1.50 11.30 12.07
CA LEU A 193 1.43 11.03 13.50
C LEU A 193 2.52 11.80 14.25
N THR A 194 2.19 12.26 15.45
CA THR A 194 3.24 12.67 16.39
C THR A 194 4.08 11.45 16.78
N ARG A 195 5.34 11.66 17.17
CA ARG A 195 6.22 10.59 17.65
C ARG A 195 5.59 9.74 18.75
N SER A 196 4.89 10.36 19.71
CA SER A 196 4.17 9.65 20.78
C SER A 196 3.06 8.75 20.24
N LYS A 197 2.30 9.20 19.23
CA LYS A 197 1.25 8.41 18.59
C LYS A 197 1.82 7.30 17.72
N LEU A 198 2.92 7.54 17.02
CA LEU A 198 3.62 6.49 16.28
C LEU A 198 4.14 5.38 17.21
N HIS A 199 4.69 5.73 18.38
CA HIS A 199 5.10 4.75 19.38
C HIS A 199 3.91 3.94 19.94
N GLU A 200 2.78 4.60 20.20
CA GLU A 200 1.55 3.94 20.66
C GLU A 200 1.03 2.96 19.60
N LEU A 201 0.99 3.39 18.33
CA LEU A 201 0.68 2.54 17.18
C LEU A 201 1.60 1.32 17.12
N ILE A 202 2.91 1.51 17.24
CA ILE A 202 3.88 0.42 17.18
C ILE A 202 3.67 -0.58 18.32
N ASN A 203 3.38 -0.12 19.54
CA ASN A 203 3.11 -1.02 20.67
C ASN A 203 1.87 -1.88 20.41
N GLU A 204 0.75 -1.29 20.00
CA GLU A 204 -0.49 -2.04 19.69
C GLU A 204 -0.28 -3.01 18.51
N PHE A 205 0.49 -2.60 17.49
CA PHE A 205 0.87 -3.44 16.36
C PHE A 205 1.71 -4.65 16.80
N LYS A 206 2.68 -4.44 17.70
CA LYS A 206 3.50 -5.52 18.26
C LYS A 206 2.68 -6.46 19.15
N GLU A 207 1.77 -5.94 19.96
CA GLU A 207 0.85 -6.74 20.78
C GLU A 207 -0.03 -7.66 19.91
N ALA A 208 -0.39 -7.23 18.70
CA ALA A 208 -1.09 -8.05 17.73
C ALA A 208 -0.21 -9.12 17.03
N GLY A 209 1.12 -9.08 17.22
CA GLY A 209 2.10 -9.98 16.60
C GLY A 209 2.87 -9.38 15.41
N GLY A 210 2.79 -8.07 15.20
CA GLY A 210 3.47 -7.38 14.12
C GLY A 210 5.01 -7.47 14.22
N ALA A 211 5.67 -7.68 13.09
CA ALA A 211 7.09 -8.06 13.04
C ALA A 211 8.02 -6.96 12.53
N GLY A 212 7.54 -6.06 11.67
CA GLY A 212 8.40 -5.06 11.03
C GLY A 212 7.76 -3.71 10.77
N ILE A 213 8.59 -2.80 10.24
CA ILE A 213 8.20 -1.46 9.83
C ILE A 213 9.01 -1.06 8.59
N GLU A 214 8.38 -0.34 7.66
CA GLU A 214 9.13 0.28 6.57
C GLU A 214 10.05 1.38 7.11
N VAL A 215 11.36 1.17 6.95
CA VAL A 215 12.39 2.18 7.28
C VAL A 215 12.71 3.04 6.07
N VAL A 216 12.59 2.47 4.87
CA VAL A 216 12.72 3.21 3.61
C VAL A 216 11.53 2.88 2.72
N SER A 217 10.70 3.88 2.45
CA SER A 217 9.50 3.75 1.61
C SER A 217 9.40 4.93 0.65
N GLY A 218 9.41 4.67 -0.65
CA GLY A 218 9.33 5.70 -1.68
C GLY A 218 10.39 6.81 -1.52
N GLU A 219 9.96 8.06 -1.70
CA GLU A 219 10.84 9.23 -1.56
C GLU A 219 11.01 9.60 -0.08
N MET A 220 12.23 9.41 0.45
CA MET A 220 12.60 9.83 1.79
C MET A 220 13.96 10.55 1.83
N THR A 221 14.04 11.56 2.69
CA THR A 221 15.28 12.24 3.07
C THR A 221 16.15 11.34 3.94
N VAL A 222 17.45 11.63 4.03
CA VAL A 222 18.37 10.88 4.92
C VAL A 222 17.96 11.04 6.39
N THR A 223 17.45 12.21 6.78
CA THR A 223 16.96 12.48 8.13
C THR A 223 15.77 11.59 8.49
N GLU A 224 14.78 11.48 7.60
CA GLU A 224 13.60 10.63 7.81
C GLU A 224 13.98 9.15 7.92
N ILE A 225 14.90 8.67 7.09
CA ILE A 225 15.40 7.29 7.15
C ILE A 225 16.12 7.03 8.48
N ASN A 226 16.95 7.97 8.94
CA ASN A 226 17.64 7.83 10.23
C ASN A 226 16.66 7.84 11.41
N GLU A 227 15.61 8.67 11.37
CA GLU A 227 14.55 8.67 12.39
C GLU A 227 13.80 7.35 12.41
N MET A 228 13.44 6.82 11.23
CA MET A 228 12.75 5.54 11.13
C MET A 228 13.64 4.36 11.53
N ALA A 229 14.92 4.39 11.21
CA ALA A 229 15.89 3.39 11.67
C ALA A 229 16.04 3.40 13.20
N ALA A 230 16.16 4.58 13.80
CA ALA A 230 16.19 4.72 15.26
C ALA A 230 14.90 4.21 15.92
N THR A 231 13.75 4.45 15.30
CA THR A 231 12.46 3.92 15.74
C THR A 231 12.41 2.40 15.62
N CYS A 232 12.80 1.84 14.47
CA CYS A 232 12.89 0.40 14.22
C CYS A 232 13.73 -0.30 15.28
N LEU A 233 14.91 0.24 15.58
CA LEU A 233 15.82 -0.30 16.60
C LEU A 233 15.26 -0.19 18.01
N ARG A 234 14.70 0.97 18.38
CA ARG A 234 14.08 1.19 19.69
C ARG A 234 13.00 0.15 20.00
N PHE A 235 12.20 -0.22 19.01
CA PHE A 235 11.10 -1.15 19.17
C PHE A 235 11.46 -2.58 18.81
N HIS A 236 12.72 -2.87 18.50
CA HIS A 236 13.18 -4.21 18.09
C HIS A 236 12.34 -4.80 16.96
N LEU A 237 11.99 -3.97 15.98
CA LEU A 237 11.30 -4.39 14.76
C LEU A 237 12.30 -4.72 13.66
N LEU A 238 11.85 -5.53 12.71
CA LEU A 238 12.57 -5.77 11.47
C LEU A 238 12.32 -4.65 10.46
N ALA A 239 13.35 -4.27 9.71
CA ALA A 239 13.28 -3.20 8.74
C ALA A 239 12.86 -3.71 7.36
N SER A 240 11.78 -3.14 6.82
CA SER A 240 11.35 -3.35 5.44
C SER A 240 11.73 -2.15 4.56
N SER A 241 11.78 -2.39 3.25
CA SER A 241 12.03 -1.37 2.25
C SER A 241 11.27 -1.64 0.96
N GLY A 242 10.70 -0.59 0.38
CA GLY A 242 10.08 -0.65 -0.94
C GLY A 242 9.94 0.72 -1.58
N SER A 243 9.64 0.74 -2.87
CA SER A 243 9.50 1.98 -3.65
C SER A 243 8.13 2.63 -3.49
N ASP A 244 7.13 1.89 -3.03
CA ASP A 244 5.72 2.28 -3.05
C ASP A 244 5.30 2.72 -4.48
N TYR A 245 5.76 1.96 -5.47
CA TYR A 245 5.62 2.30 -6.88
C TYR A 245 4.20 2.02 -7.40
N HIS A 246 3.57 3.05 -7.96
CA HIS A 246 2.24 3.06 -8.56
C HIS A 246 2.28 3.46 -10.05
N GLY A 247 3.45 3.80 -10.60
CA GLY A 247 3.57 4.29 -11.98
C GLY A 247 4.36 5.60 -12.09
N ASN A 248 4.85 5.92 -13.29
CA ASN A 248 5.71 7.08 -13.52
C ASN A 248 5.05 8.44 -13.23
N ILE A 249 3.71 8.50 -13.21
CA ILE A 249 2.95 9.74 -12.92
C ILE A 249 2.70 9.87 -11.41
N ALA A 250 2.33 8.76 -10.76
CA ALA A 250 1.93 8.75 -9.36
C ALA A 250 3.13 8.66 -8.39
N SER A 251 4.23 8.02 -8.82
CA SER A 251 5.40 7.78 -7.98
C SER A 251 6.55 8.72 -8.31
N ARG A 252 7.11 9.32 -7.25
CA ARG A 252 8.34 10.13 -7.35
C ARG A 252 9.60 9.27 -7.38
N VAL A 253 9.54 8.10 -6.77
CA VAL A 253 10.60 7.09 -6.80
C VAL A 253 10.21 6.01 -7.78
N ASN A 254 11.15 5.69 -8.68
CA ASN A 254 10.98 4.63 -9.65
C ASN A 254 11.09 3.26 -8.95
N LEU A 255 10.49 2.23 -9.55
CA LEU A 255 10.56 0.85 -9.03
C LEU A 255 12.02 0.44 -8.76
N GLY A 256 12.31 -0.04 -7.55
CA GLY A 256 13.66 -0.42 -7.13
C GLY A 256 14.67 0.73 -6.98
N SER A 257 14.24 1.99 -6.98
CA SER A 257 15.13 3.16 -6.84
C SER A 257 15.09 3.81 -5.45
N GLN A 258 14.40 3.19 -4.50
CA GLN A 258 14.43 3.60 -3.09
C GLN A 258 15.85 3.50 -2.51
N LYS A 259 16.11 4.26 -1.45
CA LYS A 259 17.41 4.25 -0.79
C LYS A 259 17.69 2.91 -0.11
N GLN A 260 18.96 2.61 0.12
CA GLN A 260 19.34 1.40 0.84
C GLN A 260 18.94 1.49 2.31
N LEU A 261 18.61 0.33 2.90
CA LEU A 261 18.40 0.21 4.34
C LEU A 261 19.70 0.58 5.09
N PRO A 262 19.60 1.30 6.22
CA PRO A 262 20.72 1.50 7.12
C PRO A 262 21.30 0.18 7.62
N ILE A 263 22.63 0.06 7.63
CA ILE A 263 23.38 -1.18 7.93
C ILE A 263 23.09 -1.72 9.34
N ASN A 264 22.73 -0.84 10.27
CA ASN A 264 22.41 -1.19 11.65
C ASN A 264 21.01 -1.80 11.82
N CYS A 265 20.14 -1.73 10.81
CA CYS A 265 18.82 -2.35 10.85
C CYS A 265 18.88 -3.81 10.41
N THR A 266 18.24 -4.71 11.15
CA THR A 266 18.02 -6.09 10.70
C THR A 266 16.92 -6.10 9.64
N PRO A 267 17.21 -6.49 8.39
CA PRO A 267 16.19 -6.50 7.34
C PRO A 267 15.13 -7.58 7.59
N ILE A 268 13.88 -7.33 7.21
CA ILE A 268 12.77 -8.31 7.32
C ILE A 268 13.10 -9.63 6.61
N TRP A 269 13.91 -9.56 5.56
CA TRP A 269 14.36 -10.71 4.77
C TRP A 269 15.63 -11.41 5.27
N HIS A 270 16.16 -11.06 6.44
CA HIS A 270 17.41 -11.63 6.96
C HIS A 270 17.43 -13.17 7.08
N GLU A 271 16.25 -13.80 7.24
CA GLU A 271 16.09 -15.26 7.34
C GLU A 271 15.42 -15.87 6.08
N TRP A 272 15.12 -15.06 5.06
CA TRP A 272 14.44 -15.55 3.87
C TRP A 272 15.44 -16.19 2.91
N ASN A 273 14.99 -17.21 2.17
CA ASN A 273 15.78 -17.82 1.11
C ASN A 273 15.58 -17.06 -0.22
N ILE A 274 16.33 -15.96 -0.39
CA ILE A 274 16.26 -15.02 -1.52
C ILE A 274 17.61 -14.80 -2.19
#